data_AF-A0A1I1RN58-F1
#
_entry.id   AF-A0A1I1RN58-F1
#
_cell.length_a   1.000
_cell.length_b   1.000
_cell.length_c   1.000
_cell.angle_alpha   90.00
_cell.angle_beta   90.00
_cell.angle_gamma   90.00
#
_symmetry.space_group_name_H-M   'P 1'
#
loop_
_entity.id
_entity.type
_entity.pdbx_description
1 polymer ?
#
loop_
_entity_poly.entity_id
_entity_poly.type
_entity_poly.pdbx_seq_one_letter_code
_entity_poly.pdbx_strand_id
1 'polypeptide(L)'
;MHASCLKTLVLAGGLAASFSAMAQGTLRDGRANALCLYSHTLADDPIVHPKRPGTAMRHDFFGNTAADAYTTGADLLAKSGTTCENAADTSSYWAPSLKLPDGTIVPPTYKKTYYSNVAVPSSNRYPVSVMPTGLQMLAGNHAGTQPNPRISFLCTGSRRGYTNTIPTDCVPDPVKGTQLNIGISFPTCWDGINLNPTLRSHHGGYNNMAYADQSGACPVGYPVRVPHLSINLAYALGQVRDLTHAQLSKDPTLNAHGKVSQENWGPLYSGHADFFNGWQPKAMHYLTEQCLNKERACAREIPYDYNAPEADAMVSGGNDVHTTFGRDVKLATEAAQGATPPLSFYMKFQIPEGAQALPARFKPEYRIMLHGGNVTGTAADILQVFVTDTAWNEDTLTMANAPACGGRFVGRLHLNHVQQSRQIDVSAAVANALAAGQKTISFCVKAVRPGHAFAFSSKEGPNSPLLILRAIQQLPF
;
A
#
# COMPACT_ATOMS: atom_id res chain seq x y z
N MET A 1 -49.89 -65.98 -12.20
CA MET A 1 -49.65 -64.56 -12.55
C MET A 1 -48.15 -64.33 -12.50
N HIS A 2 -47.56 -63.92 -13.63
CA HIS A 2 -46.12 -63.80 -13.85
C HIS A 2 -45.52 -62.61 -13.08
N ALA A 3 -44.37 -62.79 -12.44
CA ALA A 3 -43.32 -61.77 -12.36
C ALA A 3 -41.97 -62.44 -11.99
N SER A 4 -41.11 -62.58 -12.99
CA SER A 4 -39.71 -62.98 -12.86
C SER A 4 -38.89 -61.74 -12.48
N CYS A 5 -38.19 -61.76 -11.34
CA CYS A 5 -37.33 -60.65 -10.93
C CYS A 5 -35.86 -61.00 -11.20
N LEU A 6 -35.32 -60.35 -12.22
CA LEU A 6 -33.96 -60.49 -12.72
C LEU A 6 -32.97 -59.82 -11.77
N LYS A 7 -31.87 -60.50 -11.46
CA LYS A 7 -30.72 -59.99 -10.71
C LYS A 7 -30.00 -58.91 -11.53
N THR A 8 -29.73 -57.75 -10.94
CA THR A 8 -28.78 -56.77 -11.51
C THR A 8 -27.66 -56.52 -10.51
N LEU A 9 -26.45 -56.84 -10.97
CA LEU A 9 -25.17 -56.66 -10.32
C LEU A 9 -24.81 -55.16 -10.33
N VAL A 10 -24.68 -54.53 -9.17
CA VAL A 10 -24.19 -53.15 -9.07
C VAL A 10 -22.66 -53.20 -9.00
N LEU A 11 -21.99 -52.84 -10.10
CA LEU A 11 -20.56 -52.56 -10.08
C LEU A 11 -20.32 -51.19 -9.42
N ALA A 12 -19.57 -51.21 -8.31
CA ALA A 12 -19.03 -50.03 -7.68
C ALA A 12 -17.91 -49.42 -8.54
N GLY A 13 -18.22 -48.34 -9.26
CA GLY A 13 -17.24 -47.49 -9.92
C GLY A 13 -16.85 -46.33 -9.00
N GLY A 14 -15.76 -46.48 -8.24
CA GLY A 14 -15.17 -45.38 -7.48
C GLY A 14 -14.54 -44.36 -8.41
N LEU A 15 -15.16 -43.18 -8.55
CA LEU A 15 -14.50 -41.99 -9.09
C LEU A 15 -13.50 -41.48 -8.04
N ALA A 16 -12.23 -41.84 -8.20
CA ALA A 16 -11.15 -41.14 -7.54
C ALA A 16 -11.14 -39.69 -8.05
N ALA A 17 -11.57 -38.76 -7.20
CA ALA A 17 -11.36 -37.34 -7.44
C ALA A 17 -9.84 -37.07 -7.36
N SER A 18 -9.20 -37.02 -8.51
CA SER A 18 -7.84 -36.51 -8.64
C SER A 18 -7.85 -35.03 -8.27
N PHE A 19 -7.59 -34.71 -7.01
CA PHE A 19 -7.19 -33.37 -6.61
C PHE A 19 -5.82 -33.12 -7.23
N SER A 20 -5.80 -32.53 -8.42
CA SER A 20 -4.61 -31.84 -8.90
C SER A 20 -4.34 -30.72 -7.91
N ALA A 21 -3.39 -30.94 -6.99
CA ALA A 21 -2.81 -29.87 -6.23
C ALA A 21 -2.24 -28.89 -7.24
N MET A 22 -2.91 -27.75 -7.43
CA MET A 22 -2.32 -26.65 -8.16
C MET A 22 -1.02 -26.33 -7.44
N ALA A 23 0.11 -26.48 -8.14
CA ALA A 23 1.37 -25.99 -7.66
C ALA A 23 1.17 -24.50 -7.34
N GLN A 24 1.11 -24.16 -6.05
CA GLN A 24 1.14 -22.77 -5.62
C GLN A 24 2.46 -22.22 -6.11
N GLY A 25 2.42 -21.41 -7.17
CA GLY A 25 3.58 -20.64 -7.59
C GLY A 25 4.11 -19.87 -6.40
N THR A 26 5.43 -19.78 -6.27
CA THR A 26 6.04 -18.92 -5.25
C THR A 26 5.64 -17.48 -5.53
N LEU A 27 4.87 -16.88 -4.61
CA LEU A 27 4.49 -15.47 -4.68
C LEU A 27 5.75 -14.62 -4.87
N ARG A 28 5.72 -13.68 -5.82
CA ARG A 28 6.80 -12.70 -6.01
C ARG A 28 6.64 -11.51 -5.07
N ASP A 29 7.61 -10.61 -5.13
CA ASP A 29 7.65 -9.41 -4.29
C ASP A 29 6.58 -8.40 -4.70
N GLY A 30 5.57 -8.26 -3.85
CA GLY A 30 4.71 -7.08 -3.82
C GLY A 30 5.30 -6.05 -2.86
N ARG A 31 5.37 -4.78 -3.27
CA ARG A 31 6.03 -3.72 -2.48
C ARG A 31 5.35 -2.37 -2.62
N ALA A 32 5.24 -1.66 -1.51
CA ALA A 32 4.87 -0.25 -1.44
C ALA A 32 5.78 0.50 -0.47
N ASN A 33 5.84 1.82 -0.58
CA ASN A 33 6.54 2.66 0.38
C ASN A 33 5.88 4.03 0.52
N ALA A 34 6.14 4.68 1.65
CA ALA A 34 5.74 6.05 1.94
C ALA A 34 6.90 6.79 2.59
N LEU A 35 7.22 7.98 2.06
CA LEU A 35 8.18 8.90 2.65
C LEU A 35 7.45 9.98 3.45
N CYS A 36 7.90 10.24 4.68
CA CYS A 36 7.35 11.30 5.52
C CYS A 36 8.48 12.14 6.10
N LEU A 37 8.28 13.46 6.12
CA LEU A 37 9.21 14.37 6.77
C LEU A 37 9.03 14.33 8.29
N TYR A 38 10.05 14.79 9.01
CA TYR A 38 9.91 15.08 10.44
C TYR A 38 8.74 16.04 10.68
N SER A 39 7.97 15.75 11.73
CA SER A 39 6.82 16.53 12.17
C SER A 39 7.19 17.41 13.35
N HIS A 40 7.43 16.78 14.51
CA HIS A 40 7.71 17.45 15.78
C HIS A 40 8.30 16.43 16.77
N THR A 41 8.77 16.91 17.93
CA THR A 41 9.27 16.05 19.02
C THR A 41 8.45 16.29 20.28
N LEU A 42 8.00 15.22 20.93
CA LEU A 42 7.32 15.27 22.24
C LEU A 42 7.85 14.18 23.17
N ALA A 43 7.67 14.38 24.47
CA ALA A 43 7.90 13.37 25.50
C ALA A 43 6.61 12.54 25.75
N ASP A 44 6.00 12.12 24.65
CA ASP A 44 4.67 11.50 24.61
C ASP A 44 4.73 10.13 23.92
N ASP A 45 3.85 9.23 24.35
CA ASP A 45 3.67 7.92 23.71
C ASP A 45 2.21 7.46 23.85
N PRO A 46 1.38 7.59 22.80
CA PRO A 46 -0.02 7.20 22.87
C PRO A 46 -0.26 5.68 22.91
N ILE A 47 0.79 4.85 22.78
CA ILE A 47 0.69 3.39 22.87
C ILE A 47 1.11 2.92 24.28
N VAL A 48 2.30 3.30 24.73
CA VAL A 48 2.89 2.83 26.00
C VAL A 48 2.44 3.68 27.19
N HIS A 49 2.28 4.99 26.99
CA HIS A 49 1.86 5.95 28.02
C HIS A 49 0.61 6.75 27.60
N PRO A 50 -0.49 6.07 27.22
CA PRO A 50 -1.68 6.75 26.71
C PRO A 50 -2.22 7.74 27.75
N LYS A 51 -2.57 8.94 27.29
CA LYS A 51 -3.15 10.05 28.07
C LYS A 51 -2.23 10.57 29.19
N ARG A 52 -0.93 10.34 29.06
CA ARG A 52 0.09 10.82 30.01
C ARG A 52 1.12 11.69 29.29
N PRO A 53 0.77 12.95 28.95
CA PRO A 53 1.69 13.83 28.27
C PRO A 53 2.92 14.12 29.12
N GLY A 54 4.08 14.14 28.47
CA GLY A 54 5.36 14.48 29.10
C GLY A 54 5.91 13.43 30.05
N THR A 55 5.44 12.18 30.01
CA THR A 55 5.97 11.09 30.87
C THR A 55 6.85 10.09 30.13
N ALA A 56 6.85 10.11 28.80
CA ALA A 56 7.66 9.21 27.99
C ALA A 56 9.05 9.79 27.70
N MET A 57 9.91 9.01 27.05
CA MET A 57 11.13 9.52 26.44
C MET A 57 10.83 10.49 25.29
N ARG A 58 11.85 11.22 24.81
CA ARG A 58 11.67 12.10 23.66
C ARG A 58 11.54 11.28 22.38
N HIS A 59 10.40 11.44 21.71
CA HIS A 59 10.07 10.81 20.46
C HIS A 59 9.96 11.83 19.34
N ASP A 60 10.64 11.56 18.23
CA ASP A 60 10.51 12.31 16.98
C ASP A 60 9.39 11.69 16.14
N PHE A 61 8.34 12.47 15.90
CA PHE A 61 7.12 12.06 15.21
C PHE A 61 7.19 12.35 13.70
N PHE A 62 6.51 11.50 12.93
CA PHE A 62 6.34 11.59 11.47
C PHE A 62 4.91 11.20 11.10
N GLY A 63 4.48 11.61 9.90
CA GLY A 63 3.12 11.36 9.44
C GLY A 63 2.17 12.34 10.10
N ASN A 64 1.24 11.87 10.91
CA ASN A 64 0.22 12.72 11.52
C ASN A 64 0.83 13.93 12.25
N THR A 65 0.40 15.14 11.90
CA THR A 65 0.96 16.39 12.45
C THR A 65 0.40 16.78 13.81
N ALA A 66 -0.63 16.08 14.28
CA ALA A 66 -1.32 16.36 15.53
C ALA A 66 -1.26 15.18 16.52
N ALA A 67 -0.39 14.19 16.27
CA ALA A 67 -0.22 13.06 17.16
C ALA A 67 0.46 13.50 18.47
N ASP A 68 -0.18 13.22 19.59
CA ASP A 68 0.30 13.43 20.95
C ASP A 68 -0.09 12.23 21.84
N ALA A 69 0.14 12.31 23.16
CA ALA A 69 -0.22 11.26 24.12
C ALA A 69 -1.72 10.89 24.16
N TYR A 70 -2.62 11.73 23.63
CA TYR A 70 -4.07 11.48 23.63
C TYR A 70 -4.58 10.84 22.34
N THR A 71 -3.74 10.72 21.32
CA THR A 71 -4.10 10.20 20.00
C THR A 71 -4.81 8.86 20.07
N THR A 72 -5.92 8.74 19.33
CA THR A 72 -6.60 7.47 19.04
C THR A 72 -6.58 7.16 17.53
N GLY A 73 -6.95 5.94 17.15
CA GLY A 73 -7.02 5.56 15.74
C GLY A 73 -8.04 6.39 14.95
N ALA A 74 -9.12 6.84 15.60
CA ALA A 74 -10.11 7.72 15.01
C ALA A 74 -9.55 9.14 14.80
N ASP A 75 -8.74 9.64 15.75
CA ASP A 75 -8.10 10.96 15.63
C ASP A 75 -7.17 11.03 14.43
N LEU A 76 -6.47 9.94 14.10
CA LEU A 76 -5.56 9.90 12.95
C LEU A 76 -6.29 10.15 11.63
N LEU A 77 -7.51 9.64 11.47
CA LEU A 77 -8.32 9.86 10.27
C LEU A 77 -9.05 11.22 10.31
N ALA A 78 -9.53 11.63 11.50
CA ALA A 78 -10.25 12.88 11.67
C ALA A 78 -9.34 14.11 11.52
N LYS A 79 -8.09 14.02 11.99
CA LYS A 79 -7.05 15.05 11.88
C LYS A 79 -6.11 14.68 10.74
N SER A 80 -6.54 14.92 9.50
CA SER A 80 -5.87 14.45 8.28
C SER A 80 -4.54 15.16 7.92
N GLY A 81 -4.03 16.03 8.80
CA GLY A 81 -2.72 16.64 8.62
C GLY A 81 -1.63 15.57 8.68
N THR A 82 -0.81 15.49 7.63
CA THR A 82 0.30 14.53 7.54
C THR A 82 1.56 15.21 7.00
N THR A 83 2.75 14.73 7.37
CA THR A 83 4.04 15.08 6.74
C THR A 83 4.44 14.11 5.62
N CYS A 84 3.64 13.07 5.37
CA CYS A 84 3.90 12.09 4.32
C CYS A 84 3.71 12.67 2.91
N GLU A 85 4.38 12.09 1.93
CA GLU A 85 4.20 12.43 0.51
C GLU A 85 2.82 12.01 -0.02
N ASN A 86 2.14 11.09 0.67
CA ASN A 86 0.84 10.58 0.29
C ASN A 86 -0.23 11.04 1.30
N ALA A 87 -1.25 11.76 0.82
CA ALA A 87 -2.32 12.27 1.69
C ALA A 87 -3.18 11.16 2.31
N ALA A 88 -3.12 9.96 1.75
CA ALA A 88 -3.84 8.79 2.26
C ALA A 88 -3.19 8.20 3.51
N ASP A 89 -1.94 8.56 3.80
CA ASP A 89 -1.21 8.12 4.98
C ASP A 89 -1.27 9.21 6.06
N THR A 90 -2.27 9.11 6.93
CA THR A 90 -2.39 9.94 8.12
C THR A 90 -1.99 9.16 9.38
N SER A 91 -1.25 8.06 9.20
CA SER A 91 -0.66 7.28 10.28
C SER A 91 0.34 8.12 11.08
N SER A 92 0.52 7.76 12.34
CA SER A 92 1.62 8.30 13.15
C SER A 92 2.73 7.27 13.26
N TYR A 93 3.96 7.74 13.12
CA TYR A 93 5.18 6.97 13.32
C TYR A 93 6.06 7.77 14.26
N TRP A 94 6.70 7.12 15.22
CA TRP A 94 7.70 7.79 16.05
C TRP A 94 8.84 6.87 16.44
N ALA A 95 9.96 7.49 16.77
CA ALA A 95 11.17 6.83 17.24
C ALA A 95 11.91 7.74 18.23
N PRO A 96 12.76 7.21 19.11
CA PRO A 96 13.52 8.04 20.04
C PRO A 96 14.43 9.04 19.35
N SER A 97 14.56 10.24 19.92
CA SER A 97 15.47 11.24 19.40
C SER A 97 16.94 10.77 19.45
N LEU A 98 17.72 11.17 18.46
CA LEU A 98 19.15 10.91 18.35
C LEU A 98 19.98 12.00 19.03
N LYS A 99 20.99 11.59 19.80
CA LYS A 99 22.04 12.46 20.36
C LYS A 99 23.42 11.99 19.89
N LEU A 100 24.18 12.90 19.32
CA LEU A 100 25.54 12.66 18.84
C LEU A 100 26.54 12.56 20.00
N PRO A 101 27.75 12.01 19.76
CA PRO A 101 28.80 11.90 20.77
C PRO A 101 29.20 13.24 21.42
N ASP A 102 29.08 14.36 20.70
CA ASP A 102 29.36 15.71 21.20
C ASP A 102 28.22 16.31 22.05
N GLY A 103 27.12 15.58 22.19
CA GLY A 103 25.93 15.99 22.93
C GLY A 103 24.84 16.65 22.09
N THR A 104 25.08 16.91 20.80
CA THR A 104 24.10 17.54 19.90
C THR A 104 22.91 16.60 19.67
N ILE A 105 21.68 17.09 19.91
CA ILE A 105 20.45 16.36 19.55
C ILE A 105 20.12 16.67 18.09
N VAL A 106 19.99 15.64 17.27
CA VAL A 106 19.78 15.76 15.83
C VAL A 106 18.37 15.28 15.47
N PRO A 107 17.47 16.18 15.02
CA PRO A 107 16.20 15.75 14.49
C PRO A 107 16.42 14.96 13.18
N PRO A 108 15.61 13.92 12.92
CA PRO A 108 15.65 13.21 11.66
C PRO A 108 15.21 14.11 10.51
N THR A 109 15.80 13.90 9.33
CA THR A 109 15.44 14.64 8.11
C THR A 109 14.13 14.10 7.54
N TYR A 110 14.03 12.77 7.42
CA TYR A 110 12.86 12.08 6.90
C TYR A 110 12.85 10.62 7.38
N LYS A 111 11.70 9.99 7.21
CA LYS A 111 11.48 8.56 7.44
C LYS A 111 10.89 7.95 6.17
N LYS A 112 11.42 6.80 5.74
CA LYS A 112 10.81 5.99 4.70
C LYS A 112 10.27 4.69 5.29
N THR A 113 8.99 4.43 5.10
CA THR A 113 8.37 3.14 5.45
C THR A 113 8.24 2.28 4.22
N TYR A 114 8.62 1.02 4.35
CA TYR A 114 8.44 -0.02 3.34
C TYR A 114 7.39 -1.02 3.81
N TYR A 115 6.50 -1.37 2.91
CA TYR A 115 5.49 -2.41 3.08
C TYR A 115 5.77 -3.53 2.08
N SER A 116 5.81 -4.78 2.54
CA SER A 116 6.03 -5.94 1.68
C SER A 116 5.24 -7.17 2.11
N ASN A 117 5.12 -8.15 1.22
CA ASN A 117 4.56 -9.47 1.50
C ASN A 117 5.63 -10.49 1.99
N VAL A 118 6.82 -10.01 2.37
CA VAL A 118 7.93 -10.86 2.84
C VAL A 118 7.77 -11.14 4.34
N ALA A 119 7.86 -12.41 4.73
CA ALA A 119 7.74 -12.83 6.13
C ALA A 119 9.09 -12.81 6.88
N VAL A 120 9.65 -11.61 7.06
CA VAL A 120 10.95 -11.40 7.72
C VAL A 120 10.97 -12.06 9.11
N PRO A 121 11.99 -12.88 9.45
CA PRO A 121 13.34 -12.93 8.88
C PRO A 121 13.53 -13.88 7.70
N SER A 122 12.51 -14.65 7.34
CA SER A 122 12.53 -15.48 6.12
C SER A 122 12.52 -14.62 4.86
N SER A 123 12.97 -15.20 3.75
CA SER A 123 12.75 -14.66 2.40
C SER A 123 11.45 -15.18 1.76
N ASN A 124 10.62 -15.91 2.49
CA ASN A 124 9.35 -16.43 1.98
C ASN A 124 8.31 -15.33 1.84
N ARG A 125 7.43 -15.49 0.84
CA ARG A 125 6.37 -14.54 0.50
C ARG A 125 5.04 -15.21 0.79
N TYR A 126 4.15 -14.47 1.44
CA TYR A 126 2.82 -14.96 1.79
C TYR A 126 1.77 -13.91 1.45
N PRO A 127 0.53 -14.31 1.14
CA PRO A 127 -0.58 -13.38 1.15
C PRO A 127 -0.68 -12.71 2.52
N VAL A 128 -1.00 -11.43 2.52
CA VAL A 128 -1.16 -10.63 3.73
C VAL A 128 -2.58 -10.08 3.80
N SER A 129 -3.03 -9.82 5.02
CA SER A 129 -4.33 -9.24 5.34
C SER A 129 -4.21 -7.72 5.48
N VAL A 130 -5.29 -7.00 5.18
CA VAL A 130 -5.35 -5.54 5.35
C VAL A 130 -5.12 -5.19 6.82
N MET A 131 -4.19 -4.26 7.10
CA MET A 131 -4.03 -3.76 8.47
C MET A 131 -5.25 -2.90 8.83
N PRO A 132 -5.96 -3.21 9.93
CA PRO A 132 -7.09 -2.40 10.35
C PRO A 132 -6.64 -1.00 10.79
N THR A 133 -7.47 0.00 10.56
CA THR A 133 -7.28 1.34 11.12
C THR A 133 -7.13 1.25 12.63
N GLY A 134 -6.18 2.00 13.18
CA GLY A 134 -5.90 2.02 14.61
C GLY A 134 -5.08 0.83 15.12
N LEU A 135 -4.62 -0.08 14.25
CA LEU A 135 -3.61 -1.07 14.66
C LEU A 135 -2.35 -0.34 15.17
N GLN A 136 -1.90 -0.71 16.36
CA GLN A 136 -0.73 -0.18 17.03
C GLN A 136 0.36 -1.24 17.05
N MET A 137 1.57 -0.88 16.64
CA MET A 137 2.70 -1.82 16.59
C MET A 137 3.93 -1.20 17.22
N LEU A 138 4.69 -2.04 17.91
CA LEU A 138 5.94 -1.70 18.58
C LEU A 138 7.05 -2.60 18.03
N ALA A 139 8.22 -2.02 17.76
CA ALA A 139 9.35 -2.74 17.18
C ALA A 139 10.69 -2.28 17.74
N GLY A 140 11.69 -3.16 17.76
CA GLY A 140 13.01 -2.87 18.33
C GLY A 140 13.13 -3.29 19.79
N ASN A 141 14.03 -2.65 20.53
CA ASN A 141 14.28 -2.96 21.94
C ASN A 141 14.75 -1.73 22.71
N HIS A 142 13.85 -1.06 23.43
CA HIS A 142 14.15 0.12 24.25
C HIS A 142 15.28 -0.11 25.29
N ALA A 143 15.45 -1.34 25.79
CA ALA A 143 16.49 -1.70 26.77
C ALA A 143 17.77 -2.27 26.12
N GLY A 144 17.87 -2.27 24.78
CA GLY A 144 18.93 -2.94 24.04
C GLY A 144 20.32 -2.35 24.29
N THR A 145 21.30 -3.24 24.53
CA THR A 145 22.72 -2.89 24.71
C THR A 145 23.64 -3.65 23.76
N GLN A 146 23.10 -4.50 22.90
CA GLN A 146 23.82 -5.40 21.99
C GLN A 146 23.13 -5.44 20.61
N PRO A 147 23.82 -5.91 19.55
CA PRO A 147 23.23 -6.07 18.23
C PRO A 147 21.88 -6.81 18.23
N ASN A 148 20.92 -6.27 17.49
CA ASN A 148 19.57 -6.83 17.37
C ASN A 148 19.26 -7.06 15.88
N PRO A 149 18.83 -8.27 15.45
CA PRO A 149 18.54 -8.54 14.04
C PRO A 149 17.36 -7.72 13.46
N ARG A 150 16.57 -7.04 14.30
CA ARG A 150 15.46 -6.17 13.89
C ARG A 150 15.86 -4.70 13.75
N ILE A 151 17.07 -4.34 14.18
CA ILE A 151 17.62 -2.98 14.12
C ILE A 151 18.85 -3.03 13.24
N SER A 152 18.90 -2.18 12.21
CA SER A 152 20.06 -2.06 11.35
C SER A 152 20.49 -0.61 11.19
N PHE A 153 21.77 -0.44 10.93
CA PHE A 153 22.44 0.83 10.74
C PHE A 153 23.12 0.83 9.39
N LEU A 154 23.01 1.95 8.69
CA LEU A 154 23.80 2.27 7.51
C LEU A 154 24.23 3.72 7.66
N CYS A 155 25.46 4.05 7.28
CA CYS A 155 25.83 5.45 7.14
C CYS A 155 26.53 5.72 5.80
N THR A 156 26.57 7.00 5.41
CA THR A 156 27.21 7.44 4.17
C THR A 156 28.64 6.90 4.07
N GLY A 157 28.96 6.37 2.90
CA GLY A 157 30.28 5.86 2.55
C GLY A 157 30.75 4.65 3.38
N SER A 158 29.86 4.05 4.18
CA SER A 158 30.11 2.74 4.78
C SER A 158 30.40 1.71 3.70
N ARG A 159 31.54 1.01 3.83
CA ARG A 159 31.89 -0.12 2.94
C ARG A 159 31.03 -1.36 3.20
N ARG A 160 30.34 -1.38 4.35
CA ARG A 160 29.36 -2.39 4.72
C ARG A 160 27.97 -1.87 4.36
N GLY A 161 27.12 -2.72 3.81
CA GLY A 161 25.69 -2.42 3.70
C GLY A 161 25.04 -2.26 5.08
N TYR A 162 23.71 -2.35 5.14
CA TYR A 162 23.03 -2.38 6.44
C TYR A 162 23.63 -3.47 7.34
N THR A 163 24.02 -3.07 8.55
CA THR A 163 24.60 -3.94 9.59
C THR A 163 23.82 -3.79 10.89
N ASN A 164 23.84 -4.78 11.77
CA ASN A 164 23.26 -4.68 13.11
C ASN A 164 24.26 -4.20 14.17
N THR A 165 25.46 -3.81 13.77
CA THR A 165 26.50 -3.23 14.63
C THR A 165 26.61 -1.72 14.43
N ILE A 166 26.96 -0.99 15.49
CA ILE A 166 27.12 0.47 15.41
C ILE A 166 28.25 0.83 14.44
N PRO A 167 28.02 1.69 13.43
CA PRO A 167 29.06 2.12 12.52
C PRO A 167 30.12 2.99 13.20
N THR A 168 31.40 2.73 12.93
CA THR A 168 32.53 3.47 13.52
C THR A 168 33.37 4.22 12.48
N ASP A 169 33.09 4.02 11.19
CA ASP A 169 33.93 4.45 10.08
C ASP A 169 33.13 5.11 8.94
N CYS A 170 32.10 5.88 9.28
CA CYS A 170 31.34 6.63 8.28
C CYS A 170 32.26 7.57 7.48
N VAL A 171 32.04 7.62 6.17
CA VAL A 171 32.82 8.45 5.24
C VAL A 171 31.89 9.53 4.71
N PRO A 172 32.06 10.79 5.17
CA PRO A 172 31.17 11.88 4.77
C PRO A 172 31.16 12.07 3.24
N ASP A 173 29.98 12.34 2.68
CA ASP A 173 29.88 12.84 1.32
C ASP A 173 30.39 14.30 1.28
N PRO A 174 31.19 14.70 0.27
CA PRO A 174 31.74 16.06 0.20
C PRO A 174 30.70 17.17 0.17
N VAL A 175 29.48 16.88 -0.28
CA VAL A 175 28.39 17.86 -0.44
C VAL A 175 27.32 17.67 0.63
N LYS A 176 26.90 16.42 0.87
CA LYS A 176 25.77 16.08 1.76
C LYS A 176 26.19 15.77 3.19
N GLY A 177 27.49 15.61 3.45
CA GLY A 177 28.01 15.13 4.74
C GLY A 177 27.68 13.66 5.01
N THR A 178 27.77 13.27 6.27
CA THR A 178 27.37 11.96 6.75
C THR A 178 25.87 11.92 7.00
N GLN A 179 25.21 10.89 6.49
CA GLN A 179 23.86 10.50 6.88
C GLN A 179 23.93 9.18 7.65
N LEU A 180 23.14 9.04 8.73
CA LEU A 180 22.85 7.77 9.38
C LEU A 180 21.42 7.36 9.04
N ASN A 181 21.27 6.09 8.70
CA ASN A 181 20.00 5.42 8.48
C ASN A 181 19.82 4.35 9.55
N ILE A 182 18.76 4.45 10.34
CA ILE A 182 18.35 3.42 11.31
C ILE A 182 17.14 2.69 10.73
N GLY A 183 17.34 1.42 10.37
CA GLY A 183 16.32 0.50 9.89
C GLY A 183 15.70 -0.29 11.04
N ILE A 184 14.36 -0.32 11.13
CA ILE A 184 13.62 -1.01 12.19
C ILE A 184 12.53 -1.88 11.54
N SER A 185 12.62 -3.19 11.75
CA SER A 185 11.67 -4.18 11.24
C SER A 185 10.58 -4.47 12.26
N PHE A 186 9.32 -4.27 11.89
CA PHE A 186 8.17 -4.56 12.74
C PHE A 186 7.76 -6.05 12.70
N PRO A 187 7.02 -6.52 13.71
CA PRO A 187 6.36 -7.83 13.68
C PRO A 187 5.32 -7.92 12.55
N THR A 188 5.04 -9.14 12.08
CA THR A 188 4.16 -9.41 10.91
C THR A 188 2.94 -10.27 11.23
N CYS A 189 2.83 -10.76 12.45
CA CYS A 189 1.78 -11.68 12.86
C CYS A 189 0.89 -10.99 13.90
N TRP A 190 -0.35 -10.69 13.52
CA TRP A 190 -1.37 -10.10 14.36
C TRP A 190 -2.27 -11.20 14.95
N ASP A 191 -2.72 -11.00 16.19
CA ASP A 191 -3.65 -11.93 16.88
C ASP A 191 -5.06 -11.95 16.27
N GLY A 192 -5.38 -11.00 15.39
CA GLY A 192 -6.67 -10.89 14.73
C GLY A 192 -7.74 -10.21 15.57
N ILE A 193 -7.40 -9.75 16.78
CA ILE A 193 -8.38 -9.27 17.77
C ILE A 193 -7.96 -7.91 18.34
N ASN A 194 -6.76 -7.79 18.91
CA ASN A 194 -6.37 -6.61 19.68
C ASN A 194 -5.69 -5.58 18.78
N LEU A 195 -6.27 -4.38 18.64
CA LEU A 195 -5.62 -3.30 17.88
C LEU A 195 -4.47 -2.66 18.66
N ASN A 196 -4.61 -2.56 19.97
CA ASN A 196 -3.61 -1.98 20.87
C ASN A 196 -2.82 -3.06 21.62
N PRO A 197 -1.51 -2.87 21.82
CA PRO A 197 -0.73 -3.76 22.66
C PRO A 197 -1.13 -3.59 24.12
N THR A 198 -1.24 -4.71 24.83
CA THR A 198 -1.24 -4.72 26.30
C THR A 198 -0.01 -5.47 26.80
N LEU A 199 0.59 -4.98 27.88
CA LEU A 199 1.75 -5.62 28.48
C LEU A 199 1.35 -6.99 29.03
N ARG A 200 2.01 -8.06 28.58
CA ARG A 200 1.85 -9.38 29.19
C ARG A 200 2.55 -9.36 30.54
N SER A 201 1.76 -9.58 31.60
CA SER A 201 2.19 -9.53 33.01
C SER A 201 3.34 -10.46 33.41
N HIS A 202 3.71 -11.45 32.59
CA HIS A 202 4.67 -12.50 32.98
C HIS A 202 5.85 -12.75 32.03
N HIS A 203 5.93 -12.10 30.86
CA HIS A 203 7.00 -12.37 29.87
C HIS A 203 7.59 -11.15 29.15
N GLY A 204 7.27 -9.92 29.58
CA GLY A 204 7.93 -8.71 29.06
C GLY A 204 7.69 -8.44 27.57
N GLY A 205 6.52 -8.81 27.04
CA GLY A 205 6.14 -8.60 25.64
C GLY A 205 4.70 -8.14 25.48
N TYR A 206 4.37 -7.58 24.32
CA TYR A 206 3.03 -7.11 23.99
C TYR A 206 2.18 -8.25 23.39
N ASN A 207 0.87 -8.22 23.63
CA ASN A 207 -0.01 -9.34 23.26
C ASN A 207 -0.60 -9.29 21.85
N ASN A 208 -0.60 -8.15 21.16
CA ASN A 208 -1.31 -7.99 19.89
C ASN A 208 -0.50 -8.42 18.65
N MET A 209 0.82 -8.22 18.67
CA MET A 209 1.72 -8.54 17.55
C MET A 209 2.83 -9.52 17.95
N ALA A 210 3.25 -10.35 17.00
CA ALA A 210 4.40 -11.25 17.12
C ALA A 210 5.25 -11.26 15.84
N TYR A 211 6.54 -11.57 16.01
CA TYR A 211 7.43 -11.82 14.88
C TYR A 211 7.21 -13.24 14.34
N ALA A 212 7.28 -13.39 13.03
CA ALA A 212 7.37 -14.69 12.39
C ALA A 212 8.69 -15.40 12.75
N ASP A 213 8.67 -16.74 12.67
CA ASP A 213 9.84 -17.58 12.86
C ASP A 213 10.81 -17.55 11.64
N GLN A 214 11.88 -18.33 11.69
CA GLN A 214 12.89 -18.38 10.62
C GLN A 214 12.35 -18.88 9.27
N SER A 215 11.22 -19.60 9.26
CA SER A 215 10.54 -20.03 8.04
C SER A 215 9.56 -18.97 7.51
N GLY A 216 9.24 -17.95 8.31
CA GLY A 216 8.20 -16.97 8.02
C GLY A 216 6.81 -17.40 8.49
N ALA A 217 6.73 -18.43 9.34
CA ALA A 217 5.47 -18.87 9.93
C ALA A 217 5.11 -18.01 11.14
N CYS A 218 3.82 -17.70 11.27
CA CYS A 218 3.32 -17.01 12.44
C CYS A 218 3.11 -17.98 13.61
N PRO A 219 3.46 -17.56 14.84
CA PRO A 219 3.28 -18.40 16.02
C PRO A 219 1.80 -18.61 16.36
N VAL A 220 1.52 -19.66 17.13
CA VAL A 220 0.18 -19.94 17.66
C VAL A 220 -0.34 -18.73 18.43
N GLY A 221 -1.59 -18.36 18.19
CA GLY A 221 -2.22 -17.17 18.77
C GLY A 221 -2.08 -15.89 17.93
N TYR A 222 -1.29 -15.92 16.85
CA TYR A 222 -1.10 -14.80 15.92
C TYR A 222 -1.38 -15.18 14.47
N PRO A 223 -2.61 -15.63 14.13
CA PRO A 223 -2.88 -16.27 12.85
C PRO A 223 -2.90 -15.30 11.65
N VAL A 224 -3.06 -14.00 11.88
CA VAL A 224 -3.27 -13.02 10.81
C VAL A 224 -1.93 -12.43 10.37
N ARG A 225 -1.48 -12.79 9.16
CA ARG A 225 -0.31 -12.13 8.54
C ARG A 225 -0.71 -10.76 8.05
N VAL A 226 0.00 -9.73 8.50
CA VAL A 226 -0.12 -8.36 7.98
C VAL A 226 1.13 -8.01 7.16
N PRO A 227 1.05 -6.98 6.29
CA PRO A 227 2.21 -6.45 5.58
C PRO A 227 3.42 -6.29 6.49
N HIS A 228 4.59 -6.74 6.03
CA HIS A 228 5.83 -6.43 6.72
C HIS A 228 6.14 -4.96 6.57
N LEU A 229 6.10 -4.26 7.71
CA LEU A 229 6.42 -2.86 7.86
C LEU A 229 7.89 -2.74 8.29
N SER A 230 8.69 -2.00 7.53
CA SER A 230 10.04 -1.62 7.92
C SER A 230 10.21 -0.12 7.81
N ILE A 231 10.67 0.51 8.88
CA ILE A 231 10.95 1.94 8.92
C ILE A 231 12.44 2.16 8.70
N ASN A 232 12.78 3.19 7.93
CA ASN A 232 14.14 3.67 7.76
C ASN A 232 14.20 5.16 8.10
N LEU A 233 14.82 5.49 9.23
CA LEU A 233 14.98 6.85 9.74
C LEU A 233 16.28 7.43 9.22
N ALA A 234 16.25 8.60 8.58
CA ALA A 234 17.44 9.27 8.05
C ALA A 234 17.81 10.51 8.90
N TYR A 235 19.06 10.58 9.34
CA TYR A 235 19.61 11.67 10.14
C TYR A 235 20.82 12.29 9.43
N ALA A 236 20.82 13.61 9.23
CA ALA A 236 21.99 14.32 8.73
C ALA A 236 22.95 14.63 9.90
N LEU A 237 24.13 14.03 9.89
CA LEU A 237 25.09 14.07 11.01
C LEU A 237 26.25 15.05 10.78
N GLY A 238 26.23 15.81 9.69
CA GLY A 238 27.33 16.71 9.34
C GLY A 238 28.62 15.93 9.04
N GLN A 239 29.68 16.15 9.83
CA GLN A 239 30.99 15.53 9.63
C GLN A 239 31.29 14.39 10.61
N VAL A 240 30.31 13.93 11.39
CA VAL A 240 30.50 12.82 12.34
C VAL A 240 30.84 11.53 11.56
N ARG A 241 31.85 10.81 12.07
CA ARG A 241 32.37 9.58 11.46
C ARG A 241 32.19 8.34 12.33
N ASP A 242 32.37 8.50 13.64
CA ASP A 242 32.24 7.42 14.63
C ASP A 242 30.95 7.61 15.45
N LEU A 243 30.09 6.59 15.43
CA LEU A 243 28.81 6.59 16.14
C LEU A 243 28.82 5.72 17.40
N THR A 244 29.99 5.22 17.83
CA THR A 244 30.13 4.34 19.01
C THR A 244 29.46 4.91 20.25
N HIS A 245 29.53 6.23 20.43
CA HIS A 245 28.95 6.95 21.58
C HIS A 245 27.69 7.76 21.23
N ALA A 246 27.14 7.58 20.02
CA ALA A 246 25.83 8.13 19.71
C ALA A 246 24.75 7.42 20.54
N GLN A 247 23.75 8.18 20.95
CA GLN A 247 22.72 7.75 21.89
C GLN A 247 21.32 7.99 21.35
N LEU A 248 20.37 7.19 21.81
CA LEU A 248 18.94 7.39 21.60
C LEU A 248 18.29 7.74 22.94
N SER A 249 17.24 8.57 22.90
CA SER A 249 16.47 8.92 24.09
C SER A 249 15.94 7.65 24.76
N LYS A 250 15.87 7.67 26.10
CA LYS A 250 15.33 6.59 26.91
C LYS A 250 14.29 7.08 27.90
N ASP A 251 13.50 6.14 28.42
CA ASP A 251 12.52 6.38 29.47
C ASP A 251 13.14 7.24 30.58
N PRO A 252 12.54 8.39 30.87
CA PRO A 252 13.09 9.34 31.81
C PRO A 252 12.94 8.81 33.24
N THR A 253 13.71 9.38 34.16
CA THR A 253 13.40 9.25 35.59
C THR A 253 12.30 10.25 35.92
N LEU A 254 11.22 9.76 36.54
CA LEU A 254 10.12 10.59 37.00
C LEU A 254 10.28 10.91 38.50
N ASN A 255 9.93 12.13 38.90
CA ASN A 255 9.82 12.50 40.31
C ASN A 255 8.52 11.97 40.95
N ALA A 256 8.34 12.21 42.24
CA ALA A 256 7.15 11.79 43.00
C ALA A 256 5.82 12.34 42.46
N HIS A 257 5.85 13.38 41.62
CA HIS A 257 4.67 13.97 40.98
C HIS A 257 4.46 13.45 39.54
N GLY A 258 5.21 12.42 39.11
CA GLY A 258 5.10 11.84 37.78
C GLY A 258 5.66 12.74 36.66
N LYS A 259 6.47 13.75 36.99
CA LYS A 259 7.13 14.61 36.00
C LYS A 259 8.56 14.17 35.78
N VAL A 260 9.07 14.36 34.56
CA VAL A 260 10.48 14.12 34.20
C VAL A 260 11.39 14.93 35.12
N SER A 261 12.23 14.23 35.89
CA SER A 261 13.32 14.82 36.67
C SER A 261 14.67 14.68 35.99
N GLN A 262 14.83 13.66 35.14
CA GLN A 262 16.06 13.41 34.40
C GLN A 262 15.76 12.71 33.08
N GLU A 263 16.31 13.22 31.99
CA GLU A 263 16.34 12.51 30.71
C GLU A 263 17.43 11.44 30.72
N ASN A 264 17.10 10.27 30.20
CA ASN A 264 18.03 9.16 30.06
C ASN A 264 18.37 8.95 28.58
N TRP A 265 19.56 8.40 28.34
CA TRP A 265 20.10 8.17 27.00
C TRP A 265 20.78 6.79 26.95
N GLY A 266 20.54 6.04 25.88
CA GLY A 266 21.06 4.69 25.69
C GLY A 266 21.86 4.54 24.39
N PRO A 267 22.64 3.47 24.21
CA PRO A 267 23.35 3.23 22.95
C PRO A 267 22.36 3.07 21.79
N LEU A 268 22.83 3.20 20.54
CA LEU A 268 21.97 3.00 19.35
C LEU A 268 21.27 1.62 19.30
N TYR A 269 21.79 0.61 20.00
CA TYR A 269 21.13 -0.68 20.18
C TYR A 269 19.79 -0.63 20.90
N SER A 270 19.49 0.48 21.59
CA SER A 270 18.17 0.76 22.18
C SER A 270 17.11 1.20 21.15
N GLY A 271 17.48 1.20 19.87
CA GLY A 271 16.61 1.59 18.76
C GLY A 271 15.27 0.89 18.77
N HIS A 272 14.22 1.66 18.63
CA HIS A 272 12.85 1.19 18.48
C HIS A 272 12.05 2.22 17.71
N ALA A 273 10.90 1.77 17.25
CA ALA A 273 9.93 2.61 16.59
C ALA A 273 8.54 2.06 16.82
N ASP A 274 7.61 2.97 16.63
CA ASP A 274 6.22 2.80 16.95
C ASP A 274 5.41 3.19 15.72
N PHE A 275 4.31 2.48 15.52
CA PHE A 275 3.40 2.71 14.42
C PHE A 275 1.98 2.68 14.90
N PHE A 276 1.21 3.70 14.54
CA PHE A 276 -0.22 3.76 14.76
C PHE A 276 -0.91 3.97 13.42
N ASN A 277 -1.59 2.93 12.94
CA ASN A 277 -2.13 2.90 11.59
C ASN A 277 -3.26 3.92 11.40
N GLY A 278 -3.01 4.89 10.52
CA GLY A 278 -3.95 5.91 10.07
C GLY A 278 -4.04 5.97 8.55
N TRP A 279 -3.66 4.92 7.83
CA TRP A 279 -3.97 4.87 6.41
C TRP A 279 -5.49 4.94 6.20
N GLN A 280 -5.92 5.70 5.20
CA GLN A 280 -7.30 5.67 4.74
C GLN A 280 -7.69 4.20 4.44
N PRO A 281 -8.87 3.71 4.87
CA PRO A 281 -9.21 2.29 4.76
C PRO A 281 -9.10 1.73 3.33
N LYS A 282 -9.59 2.48 2.33
CA LYS A 282 -9.46 2.09 0.92
C LYS A 282 -7.99 2.11 0.47
N ALA A 283 -7.19 3.06 0.91
CA ALA A 283 -5.76 3.11 0.58
C ALA A 283 -5.00 1.90 1.13
N MET A 284 -5.24 1.52 2.41
CA MET A 284 -4.64 0.34 3.01
C MET A 284 -5.10 -0.96 2.32
N HIS A 285 -6.37 -1.04 1.95
CA HIS A 285 -6.89 -2.15 1.16
C HIS A 285 -6.23 -2.23 -0.22
N TYR A 286 -6.07 -1.10 -0.92
CA TYR A 286 -5.37 -1.06 -2.20
C TYR A 286 -3.92 -1.52 -2.07
N LEU A 287 -3.20 -1.00 -1.07
CA LEU A 287 -1.83 -1.38 -0.78
C LEU A 287 -1.72 -2.89 -0.60
N THR A 288 -2.57 -3.49 0.22
CA THR A 288 -2.55 -4.94 0.44
C THR A 288 -2.96 -5.71 -0.82
N GLU A 289 -4.13 -5.46 -1.38
CA GLU A 289 -4.70 -6.33 -2.42
C GLU A 289 -4.13 -6.05 -3.81
N GLN A 290 -3.96 -4.79 -4.18
CA GLN A 290 -3.51 -4.43 -5.53
C GLN A 290 -1.99 -4.37 -5.66
N CYS A 291 -1.26 -4.21 -4.55
CA CYS A 291 0.20 -4.18 -4.58
C CYS A 291 0.82 -5.45 -4.00
N LEU A 292 0.52 -5.79 -2.76
CA LEU A 292 1.21 -6.88 -2.07
C LEU A 292 0.76 -8.26 -2.57
N ASN A 293 -0.55 -8.53 -2.54
CA ASN A 293 -1.12 -9.82 -2.90
C ASN A 293 -1.14 -10.07 -4.43
N LYS A 294 -1.08 -9.00 -5.24
CA LYS A 294 -0.92 -9.09 -6.71
C LYS A 294 0.52 -8.97 -7.19
N GLU A 295 1.50 -9.02 -6.28
CA GLU A 295 2.93 -9.06 -6.61
C GLU A 295 3.41 -7.84 -7.43
N ARG A 296 2.85 -6.67 -7.14
CA ARG A 296 3.18 -5.41 -7.84
C ARG A 296 4.02 -4.50 -6.96
N ALA A 297 5.05 -3.92 -7.58
CA ALA A 297 5.76 -2.79 -7.01
C ALA A 297 4.97 -1.51 -7.29
N CYS A 298 4.08 -1.13 -6.37
CA CYS A 298 3.35 0.13 -6.46
C CYS A 298 4.21 1.35 -6.07
N ALA A 299 5.38 1.11 -5.45
CA ALA A 299 6.20 2.18 -4.89
C ALA A 299 5.34 3.11 -3.99
N ARG A 300 5.24 4.40 -4.31
CA ARG A 300 4.44 5.40 -3.56
C ARG A 300 3.02 5.60 -4.09
N GLU A 301 2.65 4.87 -5.14
CA GLU A 301 1.43 5.09 -5.94
C GLU A 301 0.18 4.43 -5.31
N ILE A 302 -0.04 4.70 -4.03
CA ILE A 302 -1.24 4.26 -3.30
C ILE A 302 -2.31 5.36 -3.41
N PRO A 303 -3.52 5.05 -3.90
CA PRO A 303 -4.57 6.04 -4.04
C PRO A 303 -5.16 6.41 -2.67
N TYR A 304 -5.69 7.63 -2.58
CA TYR A 304 -6.47 8.09 -1.43
C TYR A 304 -7.79 7.35 -1.32
N ASP A 305 -8.49 7.25 -2.44
CA ASP A 305 -9.70 6.46 -2.60
C ASP A 305 -9.73 5.83 -4.00
N TYR A 306 -10.50 4.76 -4.18
CA TYR A 306 -10.71 4.17 -5.49
C TYR A 306 -12.00 3.37 -5.55
N ASN A 307 -12.51 3.16 -6.77
CA ASN A 307 -13.65 2.30 -7.06
C ASN A 307 -13.35 1.39 -8.25
N ALA A 308 -13.79 0.14 -8.17
CA ALA A 308 -13.96 -0.73 -9.33
C ALA A 308 -15.13 -0.23 -10.19
N PRO A 309 -15.24 -0.63 -11.47
CA PRO A 309 -16.40 -0.28 -12.27
C PRO A 309 -17.67 -0.87 -11.66
N GLU A 310 -18.75 -0.09 -11.68
CA GLU A 310 -20.10 -0.61 -11.43
C GLU A 310 -20.56 -1.49 -12.58
N ALA A 311 -20.12 -1.15 -13.78
CA ALA A 311 -20.41 -1.87 -15.01
C ALA A 311 -19.25 -1.72 -16.00
N ASP A 312 -18.88 -2.79 -16.69
CA ASP A 312 -18.11 -2.72 -17.93
C ASP A 312 -18.64 -3.72 -18.98
N ALA A 313 -18.46 -3.39 -20.25
CA ALA A 313 -18.88 -4.26 -21.34
C ALA A 313 -18.15 -3.88 -22.63
N MET A 314 -17.76 -4.88 -23.41
CA MET A 314 -17.38 -4.67 -24.80
C MET A 314 -18.59 -4.77 -25.73
N VAL A 315 -18.50 -4.10 -26.87
CA VAL A 315 -19.47 -4.21 -27.96
C VAL A 315 -18.74 -4.45 -29.27
N SER A 316 -19.35 -5.28 -30.12
CA SER A 316 -18.81 -5.69 -31.41
C SER A 316 -19.80 -5.35 -32.52
N GLY A 317 -19.26 -4.96 -33.69
CA GLY A 317 -20.07 -4.75 -34.89
C GLY A 317 -20.29 -6.02 -35.70
N GLY A 318 -20.79 -5.85 -36.93
CA GLY A 318 -21.02 -6.96 -37.85
C GLY A 318 -22.14 -7.89 -37.34
N ASN A 319 -21.89 -9.20 -37.34
CA ASN A 319 -22.88 -10.19 -36.92
C ASN A 319 -23.19 -10.13 -35.41
N ASP A 320 -22.32 -9.51 -34.62
CA ASP A 320 -22.45 -9.42 -33.17
C ASP A 320 -23.10 -8.11 -32.70
N VAL A 321 -23.71 -7.34 -33.61
CA VAL A 321 -24.27 -6.00 -33.31
C VAL A 321 -25.35 -6.01 -32.21
N HIS A 322 -26.00 -7.16 -32.00
CA HIS A 322 -27.02 -7.39 -30.97
C HIS A 322 -26.56 -8.36 -29.87
N THR A 323 -25.29 -8.76 -29.86
CA THR A 323 -24.71 -9.67 -28.85
C THR A 323 -24.24 -8.86 -27.64
N THR A 324 -24.53 -9.37 -26.43
CA THR A 324 -24.05 -8.81 -25.17
C THR A 324 -22.79 -9.53 -24.70
N PHE A 325 -21.84 -8.78 -24.15
CA PHE A 325 -20.57 -9.30 -23.62
C PHE A 325 -20.29 -8.80 -22.20
N GLY A 326 -21.30 -8.31 -21.46
CA GLY A 326 -21.13 -7.73 -20.13
C GLY A 326 -20.70 -8.71 -19.03
N ARG A 327 -20.48 -9.98 -19.34
CA ARG A 327 -19.96 -11.00 -18.42
C ARG A 327 -18.62 -11.58 -18.85
N ASP A 328 -18.06 -11.07 -19.95
CA ASP A 328 -16.77 -11.52 -20.44
C ASP A 328 -15.67 -11.06 -19.50
N VAL A 329 -14.70 -11.94 -19.24
CA VAL A 329 -13.53 -11.64 -18.39
C VAL A 329 -12.51 -10.70 -19.06
N LYS A 330 -12.79 -10.25 -20.28
CA LYS A 330 -11.92 -9.41 -21.10
C LYS A 330 -12.70 -8.26 -21.74
N LEU A 331 -12.07 -7.09 -21.78
CA LEU A 331 -12.50 -5.96 -22.58
C LEU A 331 -11.56 -5.83 -23.78
N ALA A 332 -12.10 -5.89 -24.99
CA ALA A 332 -11.33 -5.77 -26.22
C ALA A 332 -11.67 -4.48 -26.99
N THR A 333 -10.69 -3.95 -27.70
CA THR A 333 -10.94 -2.89 -28.68
C THR A 333 -10.05 -3.03 -29.90
N GLU A 334 -10.64 -2.81 -31.07
CA GLU A 334 -10.01 -2.89 -32.39
C GLU A 334 -10.78 -1.98 -33.35
N ALA A 335 -10.07 -1.23 -34.18
CA ALA A 335 -10.72 -0.43 -35.23
C ALA A 335 -11.04 -1.34 -36.42
N ALA A 336 -12.20 -1.14 -37.05
CA ALA A 336 -12.63 -1.96 -38.18
C ALA A 336 -11.57 -2.04 -39.30
N GLN A 337 -11.31 -3.25 -39.80
CA GLN A 337 -10.37 -3.48 -40.89
C GLN A 337 -10.89 -4.58 -41.82
N GLY A 338 -11.18 -4.24 -43.09
CA GLY A 338 -11.73 -5.20 -44.04
C GLY A 338 -13.04 -5.81 -43.53
N ALA A 339 -13.07 -7.13 -43.34
CA ALA A 339 -14.22 -7.85 -42.79
C ALA A 339 -14.25 -7.89 -41.25
N THR A 340 -13.19 -7.46 -40.56
CA THR A 340 -13.12 -7.44 -39.10
C THR A 340 -14.02 -6.32 -38.55
N PRO A 341 -15.05 -6.64 -37.75
CA PRO A 341 -15.92 -5.64 -37.17
C PRO A 341 -15.18 -4.80 -36.10
N PRO A 342 -15.61 -3.55 -35.87
CA PRO A 342 -15.01 -2.73 -34.82
C PRO A 342 -15.40 -3.24 -33.43
N LEU A 343 -14.45 -3.16 -32.50
CA LEU A 343 -14.62 -3.43 -31.08
C LEU A 343 -14.36 -2.17 -30.25
N SER A 344 -15.24 -1.89 -29.30
CA SER A 344 -15.04 -0.84 -28.29
C SER A 344 -15.56 -1.32 -26.96
N PHE A 345 -15.11 -0.73 -25.86
CA PHE A 345 -15.60 -1.08 -24.55
C PHE A 345 -15.92 0.13 -23.70
N TYR A 346 -16.83 -0.10 -22.76
CA TYR A 346 -17.44 0.90 -21.89
C TYR A 346 -17.15 0.53 -20.45
N MET A 347 -16.92 1.55 -19.62
CA MET A 347 -16.72 1.38 -18.18
C MET A 347 -17.41 2.52 -17.45
N LYS A 348 -18.24 2.18 -16.46
CA LYS A 348 -18.95 3.13 -15.61
C LYS A 348 -18.47 2.97 -14.17
N PHE A 349 -18.13 4.08 -13.54
CA PHE A 349 -17.59 4.12 -12.18
C PHE A 349 -18.38 5.07 -11.30
N GLN A 350 -18.52 4.73 -10.02
CA GLN A 350 -18.69 5.75 -8.98
C GLN A 350 -17.40 6.57 -8.87
N ILE A 351 -17.52 7.89 -8.80
CA ILE A 351 -16.39 8.80 -8.63
C ILE A 351 -15.86 8.65 -7.20
N PRO A 352 -14.55 8.36 -7.01
CA PRO A 352 -13.96 8.29 -5.67
C PRO A 352 -14.09 9.63 -4.92
N GLU A 353 -14.39 9.53 -3.63
CA GLU A 353 -14.72 10.66 -2.77
C GLU A 353 -13.50 11.18 -1.99
N GLY A 354 -13.69 12.27 -1.22
CA GLY A 354 -12.69 12.77 -0.28
C GLY A 354 -11.71 13.81 -0.82
N ALA A 355 -11.75 14.12 -2.13
CA ALA A 355 -10.89 15.15 -2.73
C ALA A 355 -11.01 16.53 -2.06
N GLN A 356 -12.21 16.89 -1.56
CA GLN A 356 -12.46 18.17 -0.88
C GLN A 356 -11.89 18.22 0.55
N ALA A 357 -11.63 17.06 1.16
CA ALA A 357 -11.09 16.96 2.52
C ALA A 357 -9.55 16.92 2.54
N LEU A 358 -8.92 16.95 1.37
CA LEU A 358 -7.47 16.90 1.25
C LEU A 358 -6.83 18.20 1.78
N PRO A 359 -5.71 18.11 2.51
CA PRO A 359 -4.93 19.29 2.87
C PRO A 359 -4.50 20.07 1.62
N ALA A 360 -4.48 21.41 1.70
CA ALA A 360 -4.29 22.31 0.55
C ALA A 360 -2.99 22.07 -0.27
N ARG A 361 -1.96 21.45 0.32
CA ARG A 361 -0.70 21.11 -0.36
C ARG A 361 -0.84 19.95 -1.35
N PHE A 362 -1.90 19.15 -1.24
CA PHE A 362 -2.17 18.05 -2.14
C PHE A 362 -3.13 18.46 -3.25
N LYS A 363 -2.79 18.06 -4.48
CA LYS A 363 -3.68 18.25 -5.64
C LYS A 363 -4.35 16.90 -5.95
N PRO A 364 -5.69 16.83 -5.94
CA PRO A 364 -6.38 15.61 -6.33
C PRO A 364 -6.19 15.34 -7.82
N GLU A 365 -5.83 14.10 -8.16
CA GLU A 365 -5.76 13.60 -9.53
C GLU A 365 -6.63 12.35 -9.66
N TYR A 366 -7.52 12.33 -10.65
CA TYR A 366 -8.31 11.14 -10.95
C TYR A 366 -7.72 10.39 -12.13
N ARG A 367 -7.55 9.08 -11.99
CA ARG A 367 -7.00 8.24 -13.06
C ARG A 367 -7.81 6.96 -13.25
N ILE A 368 -7.94 6.51 -14.49
CA ILE A 368 -8.40 5.14 -14.78
C ILE A 368 -7.15 4.26 -14.86
N MET A 369 -7.13 3.16 -14.11
CA MET A 369 -6.13 2.12 -14.22
C MET A 369 -6.71 0.92 -14.98
N LEU A 370 -6.03 0.52 -16.06
CA LEU A 370 -6.36 -0.65 -16.88
C LEU A 370 -5.20 -1.63 -16.87
N HIS A 371 -5.48 -2.93 -16.83
CA HIS A 371 -4.47 -3.97 -16.94
C HIS A 371 -4.63 -4.74 -18.24
N GLY A 372 -3.68 -4.58 -19.15
CA GLY A 372 -3.75 -5.17 -20.49
C GLY A 372 -2.64 -4.64 -21.39
N GLY A 373 -2.80 -4.85 -22.69
CA GLY A 373 -1.83 -4.42 -23.69
C GLY A 373 -2.26 -4.71 -25.13
N ASN A 374 -1.37 -4.39 -26.06
CA ASN A 374 -1.52 -4.75 -27.47
C ASN A 374 -1.50 -6.30 -27.62
N VAL A 375 -2.47 -6.87 -28.34
CA VAL A 375 -2.54 -8.31 -28.58
C VAL A 375 -2.33 -8.69 -30.05
N THR A 376 -2.17 -7.71 -30.94
CA THR A 376 -1.86 -7.94 -32.36
C THR A 376 -0.37 -8.16 -32.60
N GLY A 377 0.50 -7.42 -31.92
CA GLY A 377 1.94 -7.45 -32.18
C GLY A 377 2.78 -6.72 -31.14
N THR A 378 4.09 -6.69 -31.34
CA THR A 378 5.05 -6.19 -30.33
C THR A 378 5.13 -4.67 -30.23
N ALA A 379 4.75 -3.96 -31.29
CA ALA A 379 4.86 -2.50 -31.41
C ALA A 379 3.88 -1.74 -30.49
N ALA A 380 4.30 -0.55 -30.07
CA ALA A 380 3.44 0.34 -29.31
C ALA A 380 2.38 1.00 -30.20
N ASP A 381 1.16 1.11 -29.67
CA ASP A 381 0.04 1.79 -30.32
C ASP A 381 -0.86 2.50 -29.30
N ILE A 382 -1.78 3.32 -29.81
CA ILE A 382 -2.60 4.27 -29.11
C ILE A 382 -4.06 3.82 -29.11
N LEU A 383 -4.64 3.79 -27.92
CA LEU A 383 -6.09 3.84 -27.73
C LEU A 383 -6.50 5.24 -27.28
N GLN A 384 -7.75 5.59 -27.58
CA GLN A 384 -8.36 6.85 -27.16
C GLN A 384 -9.50 6.58 -26.18
N VAL A 385 -9.63 7.47 -25.21
CA VAL A 385 -10.68 7.43 -24.19
C VAL A 385 -11.56 8.68 -24.29
N PHE A 386 -12.86 8.47 -24.21
CA PHE A 386 -13.89 9.49 -24.32
C PHE A 386 -14.85 9.38 -23.14
N VAL A 387 -15.39 10.51 -22.68
CA VAL A 387 -16.57 10.50 -21.80
C VAL A 387 -17.78 10.09 -22.63
N THR A 388 -18.67 9.30 -22.02
CA THR A 388 -19.95 8.91 -22.63
C THR A 388 -21.07 8.87 -21.59
N ASP A 389 -22.30 8.62 -22.04
CA ASP A 389 -23.48 8.58 -21.18
C ASP A 389 -23.38 7.45 -20.13
N THR A 390 -24.01 7.64 -18.98
CA THR A 390 -24.08 6.67 -17.87
C THR A 390 -25.31 5.76 -17.92
N ALA A 391 -26.33 6.13 -18.71
CA ALA A 391 -27.61 5.45 -18.91
C ALA A 391 -27.47 4.25 -19.84
N TRP A 392 -26.68 3.28 -19.41
CA TRP A 392 -26.56 1.98 -20.04
C TRP A 392 -26.41 0.88 -18.97
N ASN A 393 -26.75 -0.35 -19.35
CA ASN A 393 -26.73 -1.51 -18.46
C ASN A 393 -25.83 -2.61 -19.05
N GLU A 394 -24.88 -3.07 -18.23
CA GLU A 394 -23.90 -4.14 -18.51
C GLU A 394 -24.51 -5.36 -19.19
N ASP A 395 -25.65 -5.85 -18.68
CA ASP A 395 -26.26 -7.10 -19.14
C ASP A 395 -26.95 -6.96 -20.51
N THR A 396 -27.25 -5.74 -20.94
CA THR A 396 -28.05 -5.46 -22.15
C THR A 396 -27.29 -4.64 -23.20
N LEU A 397 -26.05 -4.27 -22.93
CA LEU A 397 -25.25 -3.43 -23.83
C LEU A 397 -24.89 -4.24 -25.08
N THR A 398 -25.17 -3.66 -26.24
CA THR A 398 -24.86 -4.18 -27.58
C THR A 398 -24.37 -3.02 -28.42
N MET A 399 -23.76 -3.26 -29.59
CA MET A 399 -23.36 -2.15 -30.45
C MET A 399 -24.59 -1.34 -30.95
N ALA A 400 -25.75 -1.97 -31.09
CA ALA A 400 -26.97 -1.31 -31.54
C ALA A 400 -27.53 -0.26 -30.55
N ASN A 401 -27.29 -0.43 -29.24
CA ASN A 401 -27.81 0.47 -28.20
C ASN A 401 -26.71 1.16 -27.38
N ALA A 402 -25.44 0.97 -27.73
CA ALA A 402 -24.33 1.58 -27.02
C ALA A 402 -24.37 3.12 -27.15
N PRO A 403 -24.09 3.85 -26.05
CA PRO A 403 -23.88 5.29 -26.10
C PRO A 403 -22.78 5.67 -27.11
N ALA A 404 -22.86 6.87 -27.67
CA ALA A 404 -21.88 7.31 -28.67
C ALA A 404 -20.43 7.29 -28.13
N CYS A 405 -19.51 6.71 -28.92
CA CYS A 405 -18.09 6.61 -28.58
C CYS A 405 -17.22 7.47 -29.50
N GLY A 406 -16.88 8.69 -29.06
CA GLY A 406 -16.08 9.63 -29.85
C GLY A 406 -16.40 11.11 -29.67
N GLY A 407 -17.28 11.47 -28.74
CA GLY A 407 -17.61 12.86 -28.45
C GLY A 407 -16.50 13.56 -27.65
N ARG A 408 -16.68 13.62 -26.33
CA ARG A 408 -15.75 14.37 -25.46
C ARG A 408 -14.49 13.58 -25.18
N PHE A 409 -13.43 13.88 -25.92
CA PHE A 409 -12.10 13.29 -25.76
C PHE A 409 -11.51 13.58 -24.36
N VAL A 410 -10.90 12.55 -23.76
CA VAL A 410 -10.25 12.62 -22.44
C VAL A 410 -8.73 12.51 -22.59
N GLY A 411 -8.27 11.46 -23.27
CA GLY A 411 -6.86 11.16 -23.33
C GLY A 411 -6.51 9.95 -24.19
N ARG A 412 -5.22 9.63 -24.23
CA ARG A 412 -4.62 8.53 -24.99
C ARG A 412 -3.77 7.67 -24.07
N LEU A 413 -3.79 6.35 -24.24
CA LEU A 413 -2.74 5.47 -23.72
C LEU A 413 -1.85 4.98 -24.85
N HIS A 414 -0.55 4.95 -24.60
CA HIS A 414 0.40 4.24 -25.43
C HIS A 414 0.70 2.88 -24.80
N LEU A 415 0.42 1.81 -25.53
CA LEU A 415 0.55 0.43 -25.05
C LEU A 415 1.33 -0.40 -26.04
N ASN A 416 2.31 -1.15 -25.54
CA ASN A 416 2.95 -2.24 -26.26
C ASN A 416 2.31 -3.58 -25.87
N HIS A 417 2.92 -4.69 -26.29
CA HIS A 417 2.42 -6.04 -26.02
C HIS A 417 2.54 -6.50 -24.55
N VAL A 418 3.32 -5.78 -23.74
CA VAL A 418 3.56 -6.18 -22.34
C VAL A 418 2.30 -5.96 -21.53
N GLN A 419 1.75 -7.05 -20.99
CA GLN A 419 0.53 -7.05 -20.19
C GLN A 419 0.82 -6.48 -18.80
N GLN A 420 0.34 -5.26 -18.53
CA GLN A 420 0.63 -4.57 -17.27
C GLN A 420 -0.39 -3.46 -16.99
N SER A 421 -0.38 -2.94 -15.76
CA SER A 421 -1.21 -1.81 -15.39
C SER A 421 -0.72 -0.50 -16.03
N ARG A 422 -1.66 0.26 -16.56
CA ARG A 422 -1.46 1.57 -17.18
C ARG A 422 -2.54 2.52 -16.70
N GLN A 423 -2.17 3.78 -16.51
CA GLN A 423 -3.05 4.80 -15.97
C GLN A 423 -3.28 5.94 -16.95
N ILE A 424 -4.51 6.44 -16.99
CA ILE A 424 -4.92 7.59 -17.80
C ILE A 424 -5.41 8.68 -16.86
N ASP A 425 -4.90 9.89 -17.00
CA ASP A 425 -5.46 11.05 -16.31
C ASP A 425 -6.85 11.39 -16.86
N VAL A 426 -7.83 11.38 -15.98
CA VAL A 426 -9.23 11.74 -16.26
C VAL A 426 -9.71 12.87 -15.35
N SER A 427 -8.80 13.60 -14.71
CA SER A 427 -9.11 14.63 -13.71
C SER A 427 -10.05 15.69 -14.24
N ALA A 428 -9.82 16.20 -15.46
CA ALA A 428 -10.70 17.20 -16.09
C ALA A 428 -12.10 16.64 -16.43
N ALA A 429 -12.20 15.34 -16.75
CA ALA A 429 -13.49 14.70 -16.99
C ALA A 429 -14.29 14.58 -15.69
N VAL A 430 -13.64 14.11 -14.62
CA VAL A 430 -14.23 13.96 -13.29
C VAL A 430 -14.61 15.31 -12.69
N ALA A 431 -13.74 16.33 -12.79
CA ALA A 431 -14.04 17.67 -12.30
C ALA A 431 -15.31 18.25 -12.92
N ASN A 432 -15.51 18.08 -14.23
CA ASN A 432 -16.72 18.55 -14.90
C ASN A 432 -17.96 17.72 -14.52
N ALA A 433 -17.81 16.41 -14.31
CA ALA A 433 -18.90 15.55 -13.82
C ALA A 433 -19.36 15.98 -12.42
N LEU A 434 -18.41 16.19 -11.49
CA LEU A 434 -18.68 16.67 -10.14
C LEU A 434 -19.30 18.07 -10.14
N ALA A 435 -18.82 18.99 -10.99
CA ALA A 435 -19.40 20.32 -11.15
C ALA A 435 -20.84 20.28 -11.67
N ALA A 436 -21.21 19.25 -12.43
CA ALA A 436 -22.57 18.98 -12.87
C ALA A 436 -23.41 18.19 -11.85
N GLY A 437 -22.91 17.96 -10.64
CA GLY A 437 -23.59 17.20 -9.58
C GLY A 437 -23.64 15.69 -9.80
N GLN A 438 -22.86 15.16 -10.74
CA GLN A 438 -22.80 13.73 -11.01
C GLN A 438 -21.95 13.00 -9.97
N LYS A 439 -22.39 11.81 -9.57
CA LYS A 439 -21.63 10.89 -8.71
C LYS A 439 -21.01 9.73 -9.49
N THR A 440 -21.53 9.48 -10.69
CA THR A 440 -21.03 8.47 -11.61
C THR A 440 -20.44 9.11 -12.85
N ILE A 441 -19.50 8.41 -13.47
CA ILE A 441 -18.93 8.80 -14.76
C ILE A 441 -18.72 7.55 -15.61
N SER A 442 -18.97 7.69 -16.91
CA SER A 442 -18.80 6.61 -17.88
C SER A 442 -17.81 7.00 -18.97
N PHE A 443 -17.02 6.03 -19.39
CA PHE A 443 -16.02 6.19 -20.42
C PHE A 443 -16.21 5.14 -21.50
N CYS A 444 -15.99 5.53 -22.76
CA CYS A 444 -15.80 4.59 -23.86
C CYS A 444 -14.34 4.64 -24.33
N VAL A 445 -13.80 3.46 -24.64
CA VAL A 445 -12.43 3.27 -25.14
C VAL A 445 -12.47 2.66 -26.53
N LYS A 446 -11.70 3.23 -27.45
CA LYS A 446 -11.54 2.68 -28.80
C LYS A 446 -10.09 2.73 -29.31
N ALA A 447 -9.70 1.69 -30.04
CA ALA A 447 -8.51 1.69 -30.88
C ALA A 447 -8.66 2.67 -32.05
N VAL A 448 -7.55 3.28 -32.46
CA VAL A 448 -7.56 4.30 -33.53
C VAL A 448 -7.13 3.72 -34.86
N ARG A 449 -6.17 2.78 -34.86
CA ARG A 449 -5.60 2.21 -36.08
C ARG A 449 -6.29 0.88 -36.44
N PRO A 450 -6.76 0.71 -37.68
CA PRO A 450 -7.25 -0.57 -38.18
C PRO A 450 -6.21 -1.68 -38.05
N GLY A 451 -6.64 -2.87 -37.62
CA GLY A 451 -5.78 -4.03 -37.47
C GLY A 451 -4.92 -4.05 -36.22
N HIS A 452 -5.17 -3.15 -35.27
CA HIS A 452 -4.50 -3.11 -33.97
C HIS A 452 -5.53 -3.31 -32.85
N ALA A 453 -5.44 -4.48 -32.22
CA ALA A 453 -6.31 -4.92 -31.16
C ALA A 453 -5.61 -4.82 -29.81
N PHE A 454 -6.37 -4.42 -28.80
CA PHE A 454 -5.95 -4.39 -27.41
C PHE A 454 -6.92 -5.22 -26.58
N ALA A 455 -6.41 -5.88 -25.55
CA ALA A 455 -7.21 -6.59 -24.58
C ALA A 455 -6.83 -6.18 -23.16
N PHE A 456 -7.84 -6.02 -22.33
CA PHE A 456 -7.73 -5.68 -20.92
C PHE A 456 -8.54 -6.67 -20.09
N SER A 457 -8.21 -6.81 -18.81
CA SER A 457 -9.10 -7.47 -17.85
C SER A 457 -10.37 -6.64 -17.67
N SER A 458 -11.53 -7.28 -17.68
CA SER A 458 -12.79 -6.67 -17.25
C SER A 458 -12.95 -6.75 -15.73
N LYS A 459 -14.08 -6.24 -15.25
CA LYS A 459 -14.62 -6.37 -13.90
C LYS A 459 -14.70 -7.82 -13.42
N GLU A 460 -15.07 -8.76 -14.28
CA GLU A 460 -15.12 -10.20 -14.01
C GLU A 460 -13.72 -10.85 -14.04
N GLY A 461 -12.73 -10.14 -14.58
CA GLY A 461 -11.37 -10.61 -14.69
C GLY A 461 -10.51 -10.40 -13.42
N PRO A 462 -9.33 -11.04 -13.34
CA PRO A 462 -8.47 -10.99 -12.16
C PRO A 462 -7.87 -9.60 -11.88
N ASN A 463 -7.90 -8.70 -12.87
CA ASN A 463 -7.30 -7.38 -12.81
C ASN A 463 -8.27 -6.28 -13.26
N SER A 464 -9.46 -6.29 -12.66
CA SER A 464 -10.52 -5.30 -12.86
C SER A 464 -10.01 -3.86 -13.00
N PRO A 465 -10.54 -3.09 -13.96
CA PRO A 465 -10.29 -1.65 -14.08
C PRO A 465 -10.56 -0.93 -12.76
N LEU A 466 -9.87 0.17 -12.49
CA LEU A 466 -10.16 1.01 -11.32
C LEU A 466 -10.21 2.48 -11.71
N LEU A 467 -11.16 3.24 -11.17
CA LEU A 467 -11.07 4.70 -11.09
C LEU A 467 -10.45 5.06 -9.73
N ILE A 468 -9.27 5.68 -9.76
CA ILE A 468 -8.48 6.01 -8.58
C ILE A 468 -8.43 7.53 -8.36
N LEU A 469 -8.52 7.96 -7.12
CA LEU A 469 -8.17 9.31 -6.66
C LEU A 469 -6.78 9.27 -6.02
N ARG A 470 -5.82 9.97 -6.62
CA ARG A 470 -4.46 10.13 -6.11
C ARG A 470 -4.29 11.52 -5.51
N ALA A 471 -3.54 11.59 -4.42
CA ALA A 471 -3.18 12.83 -3.74
C ALA A 471 -1.76 12.68 -3.19
N ILE A 472 -0.78 12.78 -4.10
CA ILE A 472 0.64 12.55 -3.81
C ILE A 472 1.41 13.82 -4.15
N GLN A 473 2.29 14.25 -3.24
CA GLN A 473 3.16 15.40 -3.41
C GLN A 473 4.62 14.96 -3.31
N GLN A 474 5.44 15.34 -4.29
CA GLN A 474 6.88 15.07 -4.22
C GLN A 474 7.53 15.85 -3.07
N LEU A 475 8.30 15.15 -2.25
CA LEU A 475 9.12 15.71 -1.18
C LEU A 475 10.57 15.90 -1.66
N PRO A 476 11.38 16.76 -1.01
CA PRO A 476 12.68 17.21 -1.54
C PRO A 476 13.85 16.21 -1.40
N PHE A 477 13.58 14.88 -1.42
CA PHE A 477 14.57 13.82 -1.17
C PHE A 477 14.55 12.69 -2.19
#